data_AF-A0A1F5UDL6-F1
#
_entry.id   AF-A0A1F5UDL6-F1
#
_cell.length_a   1.000
_cell.length_b   1.000
_cell.length_c   1.000
_cell.angle_alpha   90.00
_cell.angle_beta   90.00
_cell.angle_gamma   90.00
#
_symmetry.space_group_name_H-M   'P 1'
#
loop_
_entity.id
_entity.type
_entity.pdbx_description
1 polymer ?
#
loop_
_entity_poly.entity_id
_entity_poly.type
_entity_poly.pdbx_seq_one_letter_code
_entity_poly.pdbx_strand_id
1 'polypeptide(L)'
;GTVEKLAELDEAIKNRIKNWEFDRLANVDKNILRFAAYELLFRADIPVAVTINEAIEIAKSFSGNEAGKFINGILDNIKKDIK
;
A
#
# COMPACT_ATOMS: atom_id res chain seq x y z
N GLY A 1 -2.57 6.28 -14.28
CA GLY A 1 -1.83 6.18 -13.00
C GLY A 1 -1.76 4.75 -12.51
N THR A 2 -2.44 4.44 -11.40
CA THR A 2 -2.38 3.12 -10.74
C THR A 2 -2.66 1.93 -11.67
N VAL A 3 -3.68 2.01 -12.51
CA VAL A 3 -4.04 0.92 -13.45
C VAL A 3 -2.95 0.65 -14.48
N GLU A 4 -2.29 1.69 -14.99
CA GLU A 4 -1.20 1.58 -15.98
C GLU A 4 0.06 0.96 -15.37
N LYS A 5 0.23 1.08 -14.05
CA LYS A 5 1.38 0.61 -13.29
C LYS A 5 1.09 -0.65 -12.47
N LEU A 6 -0.05 -1.30 -12.70
CA LEU A 6 -0.58 -2.36 -11.83
C LEU A 6 0.42 -3.49 -11.57
N ALA A 7 1.09 -3.99 -12.62
CA ALA A 7 2.06 -5.08 -12.49
C ALA A 7 3.28 -4.67 -11.66
N GLU A 8 3.80 -3.46 -11.86
CA GLU A 8 4.94 -2.91 -11.11
C GLU A 8 4.58 -2.70 -9.63
N LEU A 9 3.37 -2.20 -9.37
CA LEU A 9 2.85 -1.99 -8.02
C LEU A 9 2.62 -3.32 -7.30
N ASP A 10 1.98 -4.29 -7.96
CA ASP A 10 1.74 -5.62 -7.39
C ASP A 10 3.07 -6.30 -7.04
N GLU A 11 4.08 -6.18 -7.90
CA GLU A 11 5.42 -6.72 -7.64
C GLU A 11 6.10 -6.01 -6.46
N ALA A 12 6.04 -4.67 -6.40
CA ALA A 12 6.58 -3.90 -5.29
C ALA A 12 5.91 -4.27 -3.95
N ILE A 13 4.61 -4.54 -3.95
CA ILE A 13 3.86 -4.96 -2.76
C ILE A 13 4.21 -6.41 -2.39
N LYS A 14 4.16 -7.34 -3.35
CA LYS A 14 4.45 -8.77 -3.16
C LYS A 14 5.79 -9.00 -2.48
N ASN A 15 6.83 -8.31 -2.94
CA ASN A 15 8.19 -8.43 -2.40
C ASN A 15 8.31 -8.00 -0.92
N ARG A 16 7.29 -7.36 -0.35
CA ARG A 16 7.27 -6.86 1.04
C ARG A 16 6.33 -7.61 1.95
N ILE A 17 5.50 -8.49 1.41
CA ILE A 17 4.62 -9.34 2.20
C ILE A 17 5.42 -10.57 2.62
N LYS A 18 5.75 -10.66 3.91
CA LYS A 18 6.34 -11.86 4.50
C LYS A 18 5.23 -12.75 5.05
N ASN A 19 5.28 -14.04 4.73
CA ASN A 19 4.37 -15.08 5.26
C ASN A 19 2.90 -15.02 4.79
N TRP A 20 2.52 -14.07 3.94
CA TRP A 20 1.18 -14.00 3.35
C TRP A 20 1.26 -14.12 1.83
N GLU A 21 0.32 -14.87 1.26
CA GLU A 21 0.13 -14.88 -0.19
C GLU A 21 -0.61 -13.61 -0.58
N PHE A 22 -0.01 -12.78 -1.43
CA PHE A 22 -0.64 -11.55 -1.94
C PHE A 22 -2.03 -11.81 -2.53
N ASP A 23 -2.20 -12.96 -3.19
CA ASP A 23 -3.47 -13.33 -3.80
C ASP A 23 -4.58 -13.59 -2.78
N ARG A 24 -4.23 -13.93 -1.53
CA ARG A 24 -5.17 -14.15 -0.42
C ARG A 24 -5.60 -12.87 0.32
N LEU A 25 -5.01 -11.72 0.01
CA LEU A 25 -5.45 -10.46 0.58
C LEU A 25 -6.90 -10.15 0.19
N ALA A 26 -7.63 -9.46 1.06
CA ALA A 26 -8.93 -8.93 0.70
C ALA A 26 -8.77 -7.97 -0.49
N ASN A 27 -9.74 -7.97 -1.41
CA ASN A 27 -9.68 -7.09 -2.58
C ASN A 27 -9.60 -5.61 -2.20
N VAL A 28 -10.23 -5.23 -1.09
CA VAL A 28 -10.15 -3.89 -0.51
C VAL A 28 -8.70 -3.56 -0.14
N ASP A 29 -8.05 -4.39 0.68
CA ASP A 29 -6.68 -4.16 1.13
C ASP A 29 -5.68 -4.13 -0.03
N LYS A 30 -5.84 -5.02 -1.02
CA LYS A 30 -5.03 -4.97 -2.26
C LYS A 30 -5.13 -3.62 -2.95
N ASN A 31 -6.35 -3.11 -3.12
CA ASN A 31 -6.57 -1.85 -3.81
C ASN A 31 -6.06 -0.66 -2.98
N ILE A 32 -6.17 -0.72 -1.65
CA ILE A 32 -5.58 0.29 -0.76
C ILE A 32 -4.07 0.34 -0.93
N LEU A 33 -3.41 -0.82 -0.87
CA LEU A 33 -1.96 -0.92 -1.08
C LEU A 33 -1.54 -0.42 -2.46
N ARG A 34 -2.30 -0.75 -3.51
CA ARG A 34 -2.00 -0.33 -4.89
C ARG A 34 -2.04 1.17 -5.08
N PHE A 35 -3.09 1.85 -4.63
CA PHE A 35 -3.17 3.31 -4.82
C PHE A 35 -2.13 4.01 -3.94
N ALA A 36 -1.94 3.56 -2.69
CA ALA A 36 -0.96 4.17 -1.79
C ALA A 36 0.47 3.97 -2.30
N ALA A 37 0.83 2.77 -2.76
CA ALA A 37 2.12 2.50 -3.39
C ALA A 37 2.31 3.36 -4.65
N TYR A 38 1.25 3.59 -5.44
CA TYR A 38 1.34 4.47 -6.60
C TYR A 38 1.65 5.92 -6.22
N GLU A 39 0.96 6.46 -5.21
CA GLU A 39 1.27 7.82 -4.73
C GLU A 39 2.70 7.91 -4.20
N LEU A 40 3.11 6.96 -3.37
CA LEU A 40 4.46 6.93 -2.80
C LEU A 40 5.57 6.91 -3.86
N LEU A 41 5.41 6.14 -4.94
CA LEU A 41 6.46 5.92 -5.93
C LEU A 41 6.40 6.91 -7.10
N PHE A 42 5.24 7.49 -7.40
CA PHE A 42 5.04 8.27 -8.63
C PHE A 42 4.47 9.67 -8.40
N ARG A 43 4.08 10.04 -7.17
CA ARG A 43 3.52 11.36 -6.84
C ARG A 43 4.38 12.10 -5.82
N ALA A 44 5.47 12.68 -6.31
CA ALA A 44 6.38 13.51 -5.51
C ALA A 44 5.73 14.80 -4.96
N ASP A 45 4.56 15.18 -5.49
CA ASP A 45 3.76 16.31 -5.03
C ASP A 45 2.93 16.01 -3.78
N ILE A 46 2.80 14.74 -3.39
CA ILE A 46 2.02 14.32 -2.21
C ILE A 46 2.99 13.96 -1.08
N PRO A 47 2.86 14.56 0.12
CA PRO A 47 3.69 14.19 1.26
C PRO A 47 3.51 12.72 1.65
N VAL A 48 4.60 11.97 1.75
CA VAL A 48 4.62 10.53 2.09
C VAL A 48 3.78 10.20 3.33
N ALA A 49 3.86 11.03 4.38
CA ALA A 49 3.12 10.81 5.62
C ALA A 49 1.60 10.91 5.43
N VAL A 50 1.13 11.75 4.50
CA VAL A 50 -0.31 11.90 4.20
C VAL A 50 -0.82 10.62 3.54
N THR A 51 -0.18 10.15 2.46
CA THR A 51 -0.55 8.90 1.79
C THR A 51 -0.62 7.71 2.75
N ILE A 52 0.38 7.56 3.63
CA ILE A 52 0.42 6.46 4.61
C ILE A 52 -0.74 6.58 5.60
N ASN A 53 -0.96 7.76 6.19
CA ASN A 53 -2.03 7.96 7.17
C ASN A 53 -3.41 7.70 6.55
N GLU A 54 -3.70 8.24 5.36
CA GLU A 54 -4.98 8.04 4.69
C GLU A 54 -5.23 6.57 4.34
N ALA A 55 -4.21 5.86 3.84
CA ALA A 55 -4.32 4.43 3.55
C ALA A 55 -4.66 3.62 4.81
N ILE A 56 -4.07 3.95 5.97
CA ILE A 56 -4.34 3.28 7.24
C ILE A 56 -5.78 3.54 7.71
N GLU A 57 -6.25 4.78 7.65
CA GLU A 57 -7.61 5.12 8.10
C GLU A 57 -8.69 4.49 7.20
N ILE A 58 -8.44 4.42 5.89
CA ILE A 58 -9.32 3.69 4.97
C ILE A 58 -9.32 2.19 5.33
N ALA A 59 -8.15 1.59 5.57
CA ALA A 59 -8.06 0.17 5.93
C ALA A 59 -8.80 -0.15 7.24
N LYS A 60 -8.64 0.70 8.26
CA LYS A 60 -9.38 0.56 9.52
C LYS A 60 -10.88 0.60 9.30
N SER A 61 -11.34 1.51 8.43
CA SER A 61 -12.76 1.73 8.16
C SER A 61 -13.41 0.58 7.40
N PHE A 62 -12.70 -0.06 6.47
CA PHE A 62 -13.27 -1.11 5.61
C PHE A 62 -12.88 -2.54 5.99
N SER A 63 -11.74 -2.73 6.65
CA SER A 63 -11.15 -4.04 6.94
C SER A 63 -10.72 -4.21 8.41
N GLY A 64 -10.88 -3.18 9.24
CA GLY A 64 -10.62 -3.21 10.68
C GLY A 64 -9.19 -2.89 11.08
N ASN A 65 -8.95 -2.83 12.39
CA ASN A 65 -7.69 -2.33 12.98
C ASN A 65 -6.46 -3.14 12.57
N GLU A 66 -6.59 -4.46 12.42
CA GLU A 66 -5.48 -5.33 12.02
C GLU A 66 -5.05 -5.07 10.56
N ALA A 67 -6.01 -4.76 9.68
CA ALA A 67 -5.69 -4.34 8.32
C ALA A 67 -4.93 -3.01 8.29
N GLY A 68 -5.32 -2.05 9.14
CA GLY A 68 -4.58 -0.79 9.30
C GLY A 68 -3.11 -1.00 9.70
N LYS A 69 -2.85 -1.89 10.68
CA LYS A 69 -1.48 -2.24 11.09
C LYS A 69 -0.70 -2.92 9.98
N PHE A 70 -1.34 -3.86 9.27
CA PHE A 70 -0.75 -4.58 8.15
C PHE A 70 -0.34 -3.62 7.03
N ILE A 71 -1.26 -2.75 6.59
CA ILE A 71 -1.01 -1.76 5.54
C ILE A 71 0.10 -0.79 5.96
N ASN A 72 0.10 -0.29 7.20
CA ASN A 72 1.20 0.56 7.69
C ASN A 72 2.56 -0.14 7.52
N GLY A 73 2.68 -1.39 7.95
CA GLY A 73 3.94 -2.14 7.86
C GLY A 73 4.45 -2.33 6.43
N ILE A 74 3.54 -2.55 5.46
CA ILE A 74 3.91 -2.66 4.05
C ILE A 74 4.33 -1.31 3.48
N LEU A 75 3.56 -0.24 3.71
CA LEU A 75 3.86 1.09 3.18
C LEU A 75 5.13 1.69 3.78
N ASP A 76 5.39 1.48 5.08
CA ASP A 76 6.66 1.87 5.72
C ASP A 76 7.87 1.18 5.08
N ASN A 77 7.68 -0.04 4.55
CA ASN A 77 8.73 -0.73 3.82
C ASN A 77 8.91 -0.17 2.40
N ILE A 78 7.81 0.14 1.69
CA ILE A 78 7.85 0.78 0.36
C ILE A 78 8.53 2.15 0.44
N LYS A 79 8.24 2.93 1.48
CA LYS A 79 8.83 4.25 1.71
C LYS A 79 10.36 4.26 1.68
N LYS A 80 11.02 3.14 2.03
CA LYS A 80 12.49 3.05 2.05
C LYS A 80 13.13 3.12 0.66
N ASP A 81 12.34 2.91 -0.39
CA ASP A 81 12.80 3.01 -1.79
C ASP A 81 12.73 4.46 -2.30
N ILE A 82 12.03 5.34 -1.58
CA ILE A 82 11.89 6.75 -1.91
C ILE A 82 13.15 7.46 -1.40
N LYS A 83 13.89 8.12 -2.32
CA LYS A 83 15.07 8.93 -1.99
C LYS A 83 14.70 10.33 -1.52
#